data_AF-A0A354U6X9-F1
#
_entry.id   AF-A0A354U6X9-F1
#
_cell.length_a   1.000
_cell.length_b   1.000
_cell.length_c   1.000
_cell.angle_alpha   90.00
_cell.angle_beta   90.00
_cell.angle_gamma   90.00
#
_symmetry.space_group_name_H-M   'P 1'
#
loop_
_entity.id
_entity.type
_entity.pdbx_description
1 polymer ?
#
loop_
_entity_poly.entity_id
_entity_poly.type
_entity_poly.pdbx_seq_one_letter_code
_entity_poly.pdbx_strand_id
1 'polypeptide(L)'
;MKKILLVSLLTLSAAVFAAEQKIAIIDLDRVVQEYYKTKIVEANLKRQADVYKDYAQKLLESLTKLRSEFTALRDASQNITLTEAAQESKRLAAQDKYREIVAKERELTTYDREKSAQLRDDRDREHAAILNDIRKAAEK
;
A
#
# COMPACT_ATOMS: atom_id res chain seq x y z
N MET A 1 -69.21 68.46 5.50
CA MET A 1 -68.85 68.53 6.94
C MET A 1 -68.19 67.20 7.33
N LYS A 2 -67.03 67.28 8.01
CA LYS A 2 -66.24 66.23 8.72
C LYS A 2 -65.55 65.17 7.80
N LYS A 3 -64.22 65.22 7.54
CA LYS A 3 -63.02 64.91 8.39
C LYS A 3 -63.04 63.42 8.81
N ILE A 4 -62.05 62.52 8.65
CA ILE A 4 -60.56 62.48 8.57
C ILE A 4 -60.21 61.03 8.11
N LEU A 5 -59.39 60.80 7.07
CA LEU A 5 -57.94 60.41 7.09
C LEU A 5 -57.58 59.14 7.90
N LEU A 6 -57.09 58.09 7.24
CA LEU A 6 -56.04 57.20 7.79
C LEU A 6 -55.31 56.42 6.69
N VAL A 7 -54.00 56.69 6.65
CA VAL A 7 -52.93 56.07 5.86
C VAL A 7 -52.47 54.80 6.54
N SER A 8 -52.30 53.70 5.79
CA SER A 8 -51.38 52.59 6.11
C SER A 8 -51.59 51.45 5.10
N LEU A 9 -50.62 50.67 4.65
CA LEU A 9 -49.16 50.74 4.62
C LEU A 9 -48.81 49.62 3.64
N LEU A 10 -47.96 49.93 2.67
CA LEU A 10 -47.39 48.96 1.73
C LEU A 10 -46.56 47.94 2.53
N THR A 11 -47.01 46.70 2.67
CA THR A 11 -46.13 45.58 3.04
C THR A 11 -46.36 44.43 2.08
N LEU A 12 -45.48 44.41 1.07
CA LEU A 12 -45.19 43.26 0.24
C LEU A 12 -44.68 42.16 1.18
N SER A 13 -45.55 41.21 1.54
CA SER A 13 -45.16 40.00 2.25
C SER A 13 -44.40 39.10 1.29
N ALA A 14 -43.10 39.35 1.15
CA ALA A 14 -42.16 38.36 0.67
C ALA A 14 -42.22 37.17 1.64
N ALA A 15 -43.00 36.15 1.29
CA ALA A 15 -42.94 34.86 1.94
C ALA A 15 -41.53 34.30 1.70
N VAL A 16 -40.63 34.55 2.64
CA VAL A 16 -39.38 33.81 2.74
C VAL A 16 -39.79 32.38 3.11
N PHE A 17 -39.95 31.53 2.11
CA PHE A 17 -39.90 30.09 2.30
C PHE A 17 -38.48 29.75 2.73
N ALA A 18 -38.20 29.86 4.03
CA ALA A 18 -37.05 29.22 4.64
C ALA A 18 -37.29 27.71 4.54
N ALA A 19 -36.76 27.08 3.50
CA ALA A 19 -36.72 25.63 3.42
C ALA A 19 -35.98 25.12 4.67
N GLU A 20 -36.70 24.40 5.53
CA GLU A 20 -36.16 23.76 6.72
C GLU A 20 -35.14 22.70 6.27
N GLN A 21 -33.86 23.08 6.19
CA GLN A 21 -32.79 22.18 5.82
C GLN A 21 -32.59 21.16 6.94
N LYS A 22 -32.98 19.91 6.70
CA LYS A 22 -32.67 18.77 7.57
C LYS A 22 -31.20 18.39 7.37
N ILE A 23 -30.33 18.92 8.22
CA ILE A 23 -28.90 18.60 8.22
C ILE A 23 -28.66 17.42 9.18
N ALA A 24 -28.07 16.35 8.67
CA ALA A 24 -27.56 15.24 9.47
C ALA A 24 -26.03 15.23 9.40
N ILE A 25 -25.37 15.05 10.56
CA ILE A 25 -23.91 14.95 10.67
C ILE A 25 -23.58 13.48 10.95
N ILE A 26 -22.66 12.90 10.19
CA ILE A 26 -22.22 11.51 10.31
C ILE A 26 -20.72 11.49 10.64
N ASP A 27 -20.34 10.64 11.59
CA ASP A 27 -18.94 10.29 11.86
C ASP A 27 -18.46 9.26 10.83
N LEU A 28 -17.75 9.72 9.81
CA LEU A 28 -17.30 8.88 8.71
C LEU A 28 -16.24 7.85 9.14
N ASP A 29 -15.36 8.21 10.07
CA ASP A 29 -14.31 7.32 10.55
C ASP A 29 -14.94 6.10 11.25
N ARG A 30 -15.93 6.35 12.12
CA ARG A 30 -16.68 5.29 12.77
C ARG A 30 -17.42 4.41 11.76
N VAL A 31 -18.10 5.01 10.78
CA VAL A 31 -18.86 4.27 9.76
C VAL A 31 -17.93 3.38 8.93
N VAL A 32 -16.77 3.89 8.51
CA VAL A 32 -15.78 3.10 7.78
C VAL A 32 -15.26 1.93 8.62
N GLN A 33 -14.92 2.16 9.89
CA GLN A 33 -14.41 1.10 10.77
C GLN A 33 -15.44 0.01 11.07
N GLU A 34 -16.70 0.39 11.28
CA GLU A 34 -17.78 -0.56 11.56
C GLU A 34 -18.34 -1.21 10.28
N TYR A 35 -18.01 -0.69 9.09
CA TYR A 35 -18.45 -1.24 7.81
C TYR A 35 -17.87 -2.64 7.59
N TYR A 36 -18.75 -3.62 7.39
CA TYR A 36 -18.35 -5.03 7.34
C TYR A 36 -17.31 -5.36 6.27
N LYS A 37 -17.32 -4.64 5.12
CA LYS A 37 -16.33 -4.86 4.06
C LYS A 37 -14.93 -4.40 4.45
N THR A 38 -14.79 -3.43 5.35
CA THR A 38 -13.50 -2.90 5.80
C THR A 38 -12.64 -4.01 6.41
N LYS A 39 -13.20 -4.80 7.33
CA LYS A 39 -12.49 -5.94 7.95
C LYS A 39 -12.09 -7.01 6.93
N ILE A 40 -12.92 -7.24 5.91
CA ILE A 40 -12.64 -8.20 4.84
C ILE A 40 -11.47 -7.72 3.98
N VAL A 41 -11.49 -6.46 3.58
CA VAL A 41 -10.44 -5.79 2.81
C VAL A 41 -9.12 -5.80 3.58
N GLU A 42 -9.13 -5.40 4.85
CA GLU A 42 -7.93 -5.41 5.70
C GLU A 42 -7.34 -6.82 5.83
N ALA A 43 -8.18 -7.83 6.04
CA ALA A 43 -7.73 -9.22 6.10
C ALA A 43 -7.15 -9.71 4.75
N ASN A 44 -7.72 -9.27 3.62
CA ASN A 44 -7.20 -9.57 2.28
C ASN A 44 -5.83 -8.92 2.05
N LEU A 45 -5.70 -7.62 2.33
CA LEU A 45 -4.45 -6.85 2.19
C LEU A 45 -3.36 -7.43 3.09
N LYS A 46 -3.71 -7.82 4.32
CA LYS A 46 -2.78 -8.49 5.23
C LYS A 46 -2.28 -9.81 4.67
N ARG A 47 -3.19 -10.67 4.18
CA ARG A 47 -2.79 -11.94 3.55
C ARG A 47 -1.88 -11.72 2.35
N GLN A 48 -2.18 -10.72 1.52
CA GLN A 48 -1.34 -10.37 0.37
C GLN A 48 0.05 -9.90 0.81
N ALA A 49 0.14 -9.08 1.86
CA ALA A 49 1.41 -8.64 2.44
C ALA A 49 2.22 -9.80 3.02
N ASP A 50 1.57 -10.73 3.72
CA ASP A 50 2.21 -11.92 4.27
C ASP A 50 2.77 -12.82 3.15
N VAL A 51 2.02 -13.03 2.05
CA VAL A 51 2.52 -13.74 0.86
C VAL A 51 3.74 -13.04 0.25
N TYR A 52 3.71 -11.71 0.15
CA TYR A 52 4.84 -10.98 -0.43
C TYR A 52 6.08 -11.08 0.44
N LYS A 53 5.91 -10.98 1.76
CA LYS A 53 6.98 -11.15 2.75
C LYS A 53 7.59 -12.54 2.70
N ASP A 54 6.77 -13.59 2.63
CA ASP A 54 7.26 -14.97 2.54
C ASP A 54 8.13 -15.20 1.31
N TYR A 55 7.76 -14.62 0.16
CA TYR A 55 8.57 -14.72 -1.04
C TYR A 55 9.87 -13.91 -0.94
N ALA A 56 9.83 -12.69 -0.38
CA ALA A 56 11.04 -11.90 -0.12
C ALA A 56 12.00 -12.65 0.81
N GLN A 57 11.47 -13.36 1.82
CA GLN A 57 12.28 -14.20 2.71
C GLN A 57 12.97 -15.34 1.94
N LYS A 58 12.27 -16.02 1.02
CA LYS A 58 12.89 -17.06 0.16
C LYS A 58 14.01 -16.50 -0.71
N LEU A 59 13.84 -15.29 -1.25
CA LEU A 59 14.90 -14.61 -1.99
C LEU A 59 16.11 -14.30 -1.11
N LEU A 60 15.88 -13.86 0.13
CA LEU A 60 16.93 -13.58 1.10
C LEU A 60 17.68 -14.84 1.55
N GLU A 61 16.97 -15.95 1.75
CA GLU A 61 17.56 -17.26 2.05
C GLU A 61 18.44 -17.74 0.89
N SER A 62 17.95 -17.61 -0.35
CA SER A 62 18.74 -17.92 -1.55
C SER A 62 19.99 -17.05 -1.66
N LEU A 63 19.86 -15.74 -1.42
CA LEU A 63 20.98 -14.81 -1.42
C LEU A 63 22.03 -15.17 -0.34
N THR A 64 21.57 -15.55 0.85
CA THR A 64 22.43 -15.97 1.96
C THR A 64 23.22 -17.23 1.59
N LYS A 65 22.58 -18.20 0.94
CA LYS A 65 23.24 -19.40 0.43
C LYS A 65 24.32 -19.05 -0.61
N LEU A 66 24.00 -18.19 -1.58
CA LEU A 66 24.95 -17.75 -2.59
C LEU A 66 26.18 -17.05 -1.98
N ARG A 67 25.98 -16.19 -0.98
CA ARG A 67 27.06 -15.52 -0.24
C ARG A 67 27.95 -16.51 0.51
N SER A 68 27.37 -17.54 1.10
CA SER A 68 28.12 -18.62 1.75
C SER A 68 28.97 -19.40 0.75
N GLU A 69 28.38 -19.82 -0.38
CA GLU A 69 29.09 -20.51 -1.47
C GLU A 69 30.23 -19.65 -2.06
N PHE A 70 29.98 -18.37 -2.30
CA PHE A 70 30.99 -17.41 -2.73
C PHE A 70 32.16 -17.35 -1.75
N THR A 71 31.87 -17.21 -0.45
CA THR A 71 32.90 -17.12 0.59
C THR A 71 33.76 -18.37 0.61
N ALA A 72 33.15 -19.56 0.57
CA ALA A 72 33.87 -20.82 0.53
C ALA A 72 34.76 -20.97 -0.71
N LEU A 73 34.30 -20.55 -1.90
CA LEU A 73 35.10 -20.59 -3.13
C LEU A 73 36.25 -19.59 -3.11
N ARG A 74 36.01 -18.38 -2.61
CA ARG A 74 37.04 -17.35 -2.44
C ARG A 74 38.12 -17.85 -1.48
N ASP A 75 37.74 -18.39 -0.33
CA ASP A 75 38.70 -18.86 0.66
C ASP A 75 39.49 -20.08 0.13
N ALA A 76 38.82 -20.99 -0.58
CA ALA A 76 39.49 -22.10 -1.27
C ALA A 76 40.46 -21.63 -2.35
N SER A 77 40.18 -20.54 -3.05
CA SER A 77 41.09 -19.99 -4.08
C SER A 77 42.39 -19.44 -3.49
N GLN A 78 42.42 -19.12 -2.19
CA GLN A 78 43.59 -18.62 -1.47
C GLN A 78 44.37 -19.74 -0.77
N ASN A 79 43.93 -21.00 -0.91
CA ASN A 79 44.57 -22.13 -0.24
C ASN A 79 45.90 -22.49 -0.93
N ILE A 80 47.01 -22.20 -0.25
CA ILE A 80 48.37 -22.45 -0.70
C ILE A 80 48.72 -23.93 -0.91
N THR A 81 47.90 -24.86 -0.40
CA THR A 81 48.11 -26.31 -0.61
C THR A 81 47.55 -26.82 -1.94
N LEU A 82 46.76 -26.00 -2.64
CA LEU A 82 46.25 -26.30 -3.97
C LEU A 82 47.25 -25.91 -5.05
N THR A 83 47.12 -26.54 -6.22
CA THR A 83 47.84 -26.11 -7.43
C THR A 83 47.32 -24.77 -7.94
N GLU A 84 48.15 -24.02 -8.67
CA GLU A 84 47.75 -22.74 -9.27
C GLU A 84 46.51 -22.88 -10.16
N ALA A 85 46.42 -23.96 -10.95
CA ALA A 85 45.25 -24.24 -11.79
C ALA A 85 43.98 -24.48 -10.97
N ALA A 86 44.09 -25.16 -9.82
CA ALA A 86 42.96 -25.38 -8.93
C ALA A 86 42.54 -24.07 -8.22
N GLN A 87 43.49 -23.25 -7.79
CA GLN A 87 43.22 -21.92 -7.22
C GLN A 87 42.50 -21.02 -8.23
N GLU A 88 42.99 -20.96 -9.48
CA GLU A 88 42.39 -20.18 -10.54
C GLU A 88 40.96 -20.65 -10.87
N SER A 89 40.75 -21.97 -10.95
CA SER A 89 39.41 -22.53 -11.14
C SER A 89 38.43 -22.09 -10.03
N LYS A 90 38.87 -22.10 -8.76
CA LYS A 90 38.06 -21.61 -7.63
C LYS A 90 37.80 -20.11 -7.70
N ARG A 91 38.79 -19.31 -8.15
CA ARG A 91 38.66 -17.87 -8.35
C ARG A 91 37.62 -17.53 -9.42
N LEU A 92 37.60 -18.27 -10.52
CA LEU A 92 36.60 -18.12 -11.58
C LEU A 92 35.20 -18.49 -11.07
N ALA A 93 35.06 -19.63 -10.39
CA ALA A 93 33.79 -20.04 -9.79
C ALA A 93 33.27 -19.02 -8.76
N ALA A 94 34.16 -18.41 -7.96
CA ALA A 94 33.80 -17.33 -7.04
C ALA A 94 33.31 -16.09 -7.78
N GLN A 95 33.94 -15.70 -8.90
CA GLN A 95 33.45 -14.59 -9.73
C GLN A 95 32.05 -14.86 -10.30
N ASP A 96 31.79 -16.08 -10.75
CA ASP A 96 30.46 -16.44 -11.25
C ASP A 96 29.41 -16.38 -10.14
N LYS A 97 29.73 -16.90 -8.94
CA LYS A 97 28.85 -16.77 -7.77
C LYS A 97 28.62 -15.32 -7.36
N TYR A 98 29.64 -14.46 -7.48
CA TYR A 98 29.47 -13.03 -7.22
C TYR A 98 28.49 -12.37 -8.20
N ARG A 99 28.52 -12.76 -9.48
CA ARG A 99 27.53 -12.28 -10.48
C ARG A 99 26.11 -12.73 -10.10
N GLU A 100 25.94 -13.98 -9.66
CA GLU A 100 24.66 -14.49 -9.16
C GLU A 100 24.16 -13.70 -7.94
N ILE A 101 25.04 -13.37 -6.99
CA ILE A 101 24.72 -12.53 -5.82
C ILE A 101 24.20 -11.18 -6.26
N VAL A 102 24.92 -10.47 -7.13
CA VAL A 102 24.52 -9.13 -7.61
C VAL A 102 23.18 -9.18 -8.34
N ALA A 103 22.95 -10.22 -9.16
CA ALA A 103 21.67 -10.42 -9.83
C ALA A 103 20.53 -10.63 -8.82
N LYS A 104 20.74 -11.47 -7.81
CA LYS A 104 19.74 -11.78 -6.78
C LYS A 104 19.46 -10.59 -5.85
N GLU A 105 20.45 -9.77 -5.54
CA GLU A 105 20.27 -8.51 -4.79
C GLU A 105 19.40 -7.51 -5.54
N ARG A 106 19.61 -7.39 -6.86
CA ARG A 106 18.77 -6.55 -7.72
C ARG A 106 17.34 -7.07 -7.80
N GLU A 107 17.18 -8.38 -7.93
CA GLU A 107 15.87 -9.04 -7.93
C GLU A 107 15.12 -8.76 -6.62
N LEU A 108 15.74 -8.98 -5.46
CA LEU A 108 15.14 -8.70 -4.15
C LEU A 108 14.74 -7.22 -4.01
N THR A 109 15.64 -6.30 -4.35
CA THR A 109 15.38 -4.86 -4.27
C THR A 109 14.22 -4.42 -5.18
N THR A 110 14.17 -4.97 -6.39
CA THR A 110 13.11 -4.68 -7.36
C THR A 110 11.78 -5.23 -6.87
N TYR A 111 11.79 -6.47 -6.39
CA TYR A 111 10.62 -7.13 -5.83
C TYR A 111 10.02 -6.34 -4.67
N ASP A 112 10.84 -5.96 -3.68
CA ASP A 112 10.39 -5.22 -2.50
C ASP A 112 9.78 -3.87 -2.89
N ARG A 113 10.41 -3.16 -3.84
CA ARG A 113 9.91 -1.87 -4.33
C ARG A 113 8.57 -2.03 -5.03
N GLU A 114 8.46 -2.99 -5.95
CA GLU A 114 7.26 -3.22 -6.76
C GLU A 114 6.10 -3.70 -5.89
N LYS A 115 6.33 -4.64 -4.98
CA LYS A 115 5.28 -5.18 -4.12
C LYS A 115 4.83 -4.21 -3.04
N SER A 116 5.73 -3.38 -2.54
CA SER A 116 5.36 -2.28 -1.63
C SER A 116 4.54 -1.20 -2.34
N ALA A 117 4.86 -0.89 -3.61
CA ALA A 117 4.03 0.02 -4.41
C ALA A 117 2.64 -0.60 -4.65
N GLN A 118 2.59 -1.85 -5.11
CA GLN A 118 1.35 -2.57 -5.38
C GLN A 118 0.43 -2.65 -4.16
N LEU A 119 0.96 -2.97 -2.96
CA LEU A 119 0.15 -2.99 -1.73
C LEU A 119 -0.44 -1.63 -1.36
N ARG A 120 0.31 -0.55 -1.59
CA ARG A 120 -0.17 0.81 -1.33
C ARG A 120 -1.29 1.18 -2.28
N ASP A 121 -1.10 0.92 -3.56
CA ASP A 121 -2.11 1.19 -4.59
C ASP A 121 -3.39 0.37 -4.36
N ASP A 122 -3.23 -0.92 -4.02
CA ASP A 122 -4.35 -1.81 -3.70
C ASP A 122 -5.11 -1.29 -2.47
N ARG A 123 -4.42 -0.93 -1.38
CA ARG A 123 -5.06 -0.35 -0.20
C ARG A 123 -5.84 0.92 -0.53
N ASP A 124 -5.22 1.86 -1.25
CA ASP A 124 -5.82 3.16 -1.56
C ASP A 124 -7.07 2.97 -2.45
N ARG A 125 -7.01 2.02 -3.39
CA ARG A 125 -8.15 1.64 -4.23
C ARG A 125 -9.30 1.04 -3.41
N GLU A 126 -9.00 0.09 -2.52
CA GLU A 126 -10.04 -0.55 -1.69
C GLU A 126 -10.67 0.45 -0.71
N HIS A 127 -9.88 1.37 -0.14
CA HIS A 127 -10.40 2.44 0.70
C HIS A 127 -11.35 3.36 -0.07
N ALA A 128 -10.98 3.76 -1.30
CA ALA A 128 -11.85 4.55 -2.16
C ALA A 128 -13.16 3.82 -2.50
N ALA A 129 -13.10 2.49 -2.72
CA ALA A 129 -14.28 1.67 -2.96
C ALA A 129 -15.21 1.62 -1.75
N ILE A 130 -14.67 1.43 -0.53
CA ILE A 130 -15.44 1.46 0.72
C ILE A 130 -16.14 2.81 0.91
N LEU A 131 -15.43 3.92 0.69
CA LEU A 131 -16.00 5.25 0.83
C LEU A 131 -17.13 5.50 -0.18
N ASN A 132 -16.98 5.02 -1.42
CA ASN A 132 -18.02 5.11 -2.44
C ASN A 132 -19.27 4.30 -2.06
N ASP A 133 -19.07 3.08 -1.53
CA ASP A 133 -20.17 2.23 -1.07
C ASP A 133 -20.93 2.85 0.10
N ILE A 134 -20.22 3.43 1.08
CA ILE A 134 -20.82 4.14 2.22
C ILE A 134 -21.62 5.35 1.73
N ARG A 135 -21.05 6.15 0.82
CA ARG A 135 -21.74 7.32 0.25
C ARG A 135 -23.04 6.91 -0.44
N LYS A 136 -23.02 5.89 -1.29
CA LYS A 136 -24.22 5.37 -1.95
C LYS A 136 -25.27 4.82 -0.99
N ALA A 137 -24.84 4.28 0.15
CA ALA A 137 -25.75 3.82 1.19
C ALA A 137 -26.39 4.98 1.96
N ALA A 138 -25.67 6.09 2.16
CA ALA A 138 -26.17 7.28 2.84
C ALA A 138 -27.06 8.18 1.95
N GLU A 139 -26.92 8.10 0.63
CA GLU A 139 -27.75 8.82 -0.35
C GLU A 139 -29.11 8.13 -0.63
N LYS A 140 -29.34 6.92 -0.10
CA LYS A 140 -30.61 6.20 -0.19
C LYS A 140 -31.52 6.52 1.00
#